data_AF-A0A447UJD2-F1
#
_entry.id   AF-A0A447UJD2-F1
#
_cell.length_a   1.000
_cell.length_b   1.000
_cell.length_c   1.000
_cell.angle_alpha   90.00
_cell.angle_beta   90.00
_cell.angle_gamma   90.00
#
_symmetry.space_group_name_H-M   'P 1'
#
loop_
_entity.id
_entity.type
_entity.pdbx_description
1 polymer ?
#
loop_
_entity_poly.entity_id
_entity_poly.type
_entity_poly.pdbx_seq_one_letter_code
_entity_poly.pdbx_strand_id
1 'polypeptide(L)'
;MRVYVGLISSDTDLIKEFNAVKESLIPKAIRDKLPKKCDFKFDAFNPLTSSGKYTVDSHILQEINGFDYATCLITEEIENYCENIRYAILSTSINPSEVKNGNIHNFFSSRLAKLFKSVIFTMEKMNSSDIEQAMRLPRRNFIAPELAELCRLYRDDVLESHFHNSVKQQIFAIGKRKKPRRKSSYNTKYFIDDDKKHFVFGKEEHAVLPTGEPHQPHCVVNGSFRFGRKISTDHHYNVSKGDGDKTYISGQFPNCHNDIITAENGKTHLNMFTNDHF
;
A
#
# COMPACT_ATOMS: atom_id res chain seq x y z
N MET A 1 -7.61 -16.89 4.16
CA MET A 1 -6.71 -15.80 3.77
C MET A 1 -6.04 -16.21 2.47
N ARG A 2 -6.07 -15.37 1.46
CA ARG A 2 -5.43 -15.64 0.16
C ARG A 2 -4.29 -14.64 -0.03
N VAL A 3 -3.09 -15.14 -0.31
CA VAL A 3 -1.89 -14.32 -0.50
C VAL A 3 -1.31 -14.52 -1.90
N TYR A 4 -1.18 -13.43 -2.65
CA TYR A 4 -0.39 -13.39 -3.88
C TYR A 4 1.09 -13.16 -3.53
N VAL A 5 1.98 -13.97 -4.10
CA VAL A 5 3.43 -13.93 -3.92
C VAL A 5 4.06 -13.82 -5.30
N GLY A 6 4.44 -12.60 -5.67
CA GLY A 6 5.05 -12.28 -6.96
C GLY A 6 6.56 -12.25 -6.91
N LEU A 7 7.19 -12.64 -8.02
CA LEU A 7 8.55 -12.25 -8.37
C LEU A 7 8.49 -11.39 -9.62
N ILE A 8 9.01 -10.18 -9.57
CA ILE A 8 9.18 -9.34 -10.76
C ILE A 8 10.68 -9.35 -11.06
N SER A 9 11.08 -9.91 -12.19
CA SER A 9 12.51 -10.07 -12.52
C SER A 9 12.79 -10.24 -14.00
N SER A 10 13.99 -9.88 -14.43
CA SER A 10 14.51 -10.22 -15.75
C SER A 10 15.37 -11.49 -15.77
N ASP A 11 15.76 -12.00 -14.59
CA ASP A 11 16.66 -13.14 -14.41
C ASP A 11 15.91 -14.47 -14.59
N THR A 12 16.30 -15.22 -15.62
CA THR A 12 15.63 -16.47 -16.00
C THR A 12 15.81 -17.58 -14.97
N ASP A 13 16.94 -17.64 -14.28
CA ASP A 13 17.23 -18.68 -13.29
C ASP A 13 16.41 -18.44 -12.02
N LEU A 14 16.32 -17.18 -11.58
CA LEU A 14 15.45 -16.77 -10.49
C LEU A 14 13.98 -17.09 -10.78
N ILE A 15 13.49 -16.72 -11.98
CA ILE A 15 12.11 -17.01 -12.40
C ILE A 15 11.83 -18.52 -12.40
N LYS A 16 12.76 -19.32 -12.96
CA LYS A 16 12.61 -20.77 -13.05
C LYS A 16 12.52 -21.41 -11.66
N GLU A 17 13.43 -21.06 -10.75
CA GLU A 17 13.43 -21.58 -9.39
C GLU A 17 12.16 -21.16 -8.63
N PHE A 18 11.77 -19.89 -8.73
CA PHE A 18 10.59 -19.35 -8.04
C PHE A 18 9.31 -20.10 -8.44
N ASN A 19 9.13 -20.33 -9.74
CA ASN A 19 7.99 -21.05 -10.28
C ASN A 19 8.03 -22.56 -9.99
N ALA A 20 9.21 -23.17 -9.87
CA ALA A 20 9.34 -24.59 -9.56
C ALA A 20 9.03 -24.89 -8.07
N VAL A 21 9.53 -24.04 -7.17
CA VAL A 21 9.60 -24.35 -5.73
C VAL A 21 8.42 -23.77 -4.93
N LYS A 22 7.83 -22.65 -5.40
CA LYS A 22 6.57 -22.06 -4.89
C LYS A 22 6.51 -21.99 -3.36
N GLU A 23 5.47 -22.58 -2.76
CA GLU A 23 5.21 -22.56 -1.32
C GLU A 23 6.33 -23.13 -0.46
N SER A 24 7.16 -24.02 -0.99
CA SER A 24 8.29 -24.55 -0.22
C SER A 24 9.39 -23.51 0.02
N LEU A 25 9.35 -22.37 -0.66
CA LEU A 25 10.15 -21.18 -0.35
C LEU A 25 9.69 -20.46 0.92
N ILE A 26 8.52 -20.77 1.49
CA ILE A 26 8.07 -20.17 2.75
C ILE A 26 8.36 -21.15 3.89
N PRO A 27 9.28 -20.81 4.82
CA PRO A 27 9.61 -21.71 5.92
C PRO A 27 8.37 -22.08 6.74
N LYS A 28 8.30 -23.34 7.19
CA LYS A 28 7.18 -23.87 7.98
C LYS A 28 6.86 -22.99 9.20
N ALA A 29 7.89 -22.55 9.93
CA ALA A 29 7.72 -21.69 11.11
C ALA A 29 7.05 -20.32 10.82
N ILE A 30 7.06 -19.87 9.57
CA ILE A 30 6.32 -18.68 9.12
C ILE A 30 4.89 -19.07 8.73
N ARG A 31 4.71 -20.16 7.97
CA ARG A 31 3.39 -20.66 7.60
C ARG A 31 2.51 -20.95 8.82
N ASP A 32 3.10 -21.53 9.87
CA ASP A 32 2.39 -21.85 11.13
C ASP A 32 1.90 -20.59 11.89
N LYS A 33 2.41 -19.40 11.57
CA LYS A 33 1.96 -18.11 12.14
C LYS A 33 0.86 -17.43 11.33
N LEU A 34 0.61 -17.90 10.11
CA LEU A 34 -0.47 -17.40 9.27
C LEU A 34 -1.80 -18.09 9.69
N PRO A 35 -2.96 -17.51 9.35
CA PRO A 35 -4.25 -18.17 9.57
C PRO A 35 -4.29 -19.59 8.99
N LYS A 36 -4.90 -20.54 9.73
CA LYS A 36 -4.92 -21.98 9.38
C LYS A 36 -5.39 -22.30 7.96
N LYS A 37 -6.26 -21.46 7.39
CA LYS A 37 -6.71 -21.52 5.99
C LYS A 37 -6.03 -20.39 5.23
N CYS A 38 -4.80 -20.64 4.77
CA CYS A 38 -4.02 -19.71 3.96
C CYS A 38 -3.70 -20.34 2.60
N ASP A 39 -4.15 -19.72 1.53
CA ASP A 39 -3.89 -20.16 0.15
C ASP A 39 -2.88 -19.21 -0.48
N PHE A 40 -1.89 -19.77 -1.18
CA PHE A 40 -0.86 -18.99 -1.86
C PHE A 40 -1.00 -19.11 -3.37
N LYS A 41 -0.77 -17.99 -4.06
CA LYS A 41 -0.52 -17.98 -5.50
C LYS A 41 0.87 -17.45 -5.73
N PHE A 42 1.71 -18.30 -6.31
CA PHE A 42 3.06 -17.94 -6.74
C PHE A 42 3.05 -17.66 -8.23
N ASP A 43 3.68 -16.57 -8.61
CA ASP A 43 3.74 -16.11 -9.98
C ASP A 43 4.98 -15.25 -10.21
N ALA A 44 5.53 -15.30 -11.43
CA ALA A 44 6.72 -14.55 -11.78
C ALA A 44 6.54 -13.83 -13.11
N PHE A 45 6.90 -12.55 -13.16
CA PHE A 45 6.70 -11.68 -14.30
C PHE A 45 7.99 -11.01 -14.74
N ASN A 46 8.26 -11.07 -16.05
CA ASN A 46 9.38 -10.40 -16.69
C ASN A 46 8.89 -9.23 -17.55
N PRO A 47 9.02 -7.97 -17.07
CA PRO A 47 8.55 -6.79 -17.79
C PRO A 47 9.31 -6.51 -19.09
N LEU A 48 10.52 -7.08 -19.28
CA LEU A 48 11.31 -6.87 -20.50
C LEU A 48 10.85 -7.75 -21.67
N THR A 49 10.07 -8.79 -21.37
CA THR A 49 9.55 -9.74 -22.39
C THR A 49 8.07 -9.55 -22.68
N SER A 50 7.38 -8.68 -21.93
CA SER A 50 5.95 -8.44 -22.15
C SER A 50 5.72 -7.57 -23.39
N SER A 51 4.62 -7.81 -24.11
CA SER A 51 4.19 -6.91 -25.19
C SER A 51 4.02 -5.51 -24.62
N GLY A 52 4.51 -4.46 -25.30
CA GLY A 52 4.70 -3.12 -24.72
C GLY A 52 3.47 -2.41 -24.12
N LYS A 53 2.25 -2.95 -24.27
CA LYS A 53 1.04 -2.46 -23.58
C LYS A 53 0.75 -3.16 -22.25
N TYR A 54 1.38 -4.30 -21.97
CA TYR A 54 1.16 -5.09 -20.75
C TYR A 54 2.28 -4.78 -19.74
N THR A 55 1.96 -3.85 -18.85
CA THR A 55 2.84 -3.30 -17.83
C THR A 55 2.81 -4.10 -16.53
N VAL A 56 3.74 -3.83 -15.62
CA VAL A 56 3.78 -4.44 -14.28
C VAL A 56 2.48 -4.19 -13.51
N ASP A 57 1.95 -2.96 -13.53
CA ASP A 57 0.71 -2.63 -12.84
C ASP A 57 -0.52 -3.31 -13.46
N SER A 58 -0.54 -3.51 -14.78
CA SER A 58 -1.57 -4.32 -15.46
C SER A 58 -1.54 -5.77 -14.99
N HIS A 59 -0.34 -6.35 -14.96
CA HIS A 59 -0.13 -7.72 -14.50
C HIS A 59 -0.56 -7.89 -13.04
N ILE A 60 -0.05 -7.03 -12.14
CA ILE A 60 -0.38 -7.10 -10.72
C ILE A 60 -1.88 -6.92 -10.48
N LEU A 61 -2.55 -5.96 -11.15
CA LEU A 61 -3.99 -5.78 -11.03
C LEU A 61 -4.77 -7.05 -11.38
N GLN A 62 -4.38 -7.73 -12.47
CA GLN A 62 -5.01 -8.97 -12.90
C GLN A 62 -4.80 -10.09 -11.88
N GLU A 63 -3.57 -10.26 -11.40
CA GLU A 63 -3.18 -11.44 -10.64
C GLU A 63 -3.59 -11.40 -9.16
N ILE A 64 -3.69 -10.20 -8.56
CA ILE A 64 -4.09 -10.01 -7.16
C ILE A 64 -5.62 -10.02 -6.96
N ASN A 65 -6.41 -10.10 -8.03
CA ASN A 65 -7.86 -10.11 -7.91
C ASN A 65 -8.33 -11.31 -7.08
N GLY A 66 -9.15 -11.05 -6.06
CA GLY A 66 -9.64 -12.06 -5.12
C GLY A 66 -8.65 -12.48 -4.02
N PHE A 67 -7.49 -11.80 -3.90
CA PHE A 67 -6.53 -12.01 -2.82
C PHE A 67 -6.70 -10.97 -1.71
N ASP A 68 -6.39 -11.36 -0.47
CA ASP A 68 -6.45 -10.49 0.71
C ASP A 68 -5.13 -9.73 0.91
N TYR A 69 -4.02 -10.35 0.48
CA TYR A 69 -2.68 -9.79 0.56
C TYR A 69 -1.92 -9.98 -0.75
N ALA A 70 -1.07 -9.03 -1.09
CA ALA A 70 -0.17 -9.07 -2.22
C ALA A 70 1.23 -8.66 -1.80
N THR A 71 2.20 -9.52 -2.08
CA THR A 71 3.61 -9.27 -1.79
C THR A 71 4.49 -9.63 -2.96
N CYS A 72 5.58 -8.87 -3.19
CA CYS A 72 6.48 -9.11 -4.31
C CYS A 72 7.95 -8.98 -3.90
N LEU A 73 8.77 -9.87 -4.44
CA LEU A 73 10.20 -9.62 -4.60
C LEU A 73 10.43 -8.97 -5.96
N ILE A 74 11.23 -7.92 -5.99
CA ILE A 74 11.51 -7.15 -7.21
C ILE A 74 13.03 -7.15 -7.38
N THR A 75 13.56 -7.56 -8.52
CA THR A 75 15.00 -7.44 -8.73
C THR A 75 15.41 -5.99 -9.01
N GLU A 76 16.56 -5.56 -8.48
CA GLU A 76 16.99 -4.14 -8.54
C GLU A 76 17.01 -3.58 -9.97
N GLU A 77 17.33 -4.40 -10.98
CA GLU A 77 17.46 -3.96 -12.37
C GLU A 77 16.13 -3.59 -13.05
N ILE A 78 14.99 -3.96 -12.45
CA ILE A 78 13.65 -3.63 -12.97
C ILE A 78 12.81 -2.81 -11.98
N GLU A 79 13.41 -2.27 -10.92
CA GLU A 79 12.70 -1.56 -9.85
C GLU A 79 11.89 -0.35 -10.37
N ASN A 80 12.43 0.34 -11.38
CA ASN A 80 11.80 1.47 -12.05
C ASN A 80 10.45 1.12 -12.70
N TYR A 81 10.27 -0.12 -13.18
CA TYR A 81 8.99 -0.57 -13.75
C TYR A 81 7.89 -0.75 -12.69
N CYS A 82 8.26 -0.77 -11.41
CA CYS A 82 7.36 -1.08 -10.31
C CYS A 82 6.97 0.15 -9.48
N GLU A 83 7.53 1.34 -9.74
CA GLU A 83 7.36 2.55 -8.92
C GLU A 83 5.90 2.86 -8.58
N ASN A 84 5.01 2.68 -9.55
CA ASN A 84 3.59 3.01 -9.40
C ASN A 84 2.83 2.12 -8.42
N ILE A 85 3.35 0.93 -8.05
CA ILE A 85 2.63 -0.02 -7.19
C ILE A 85 3.29 -0.24 -5.82
N ARG A 86 4.49 0.30 -5.58
CA ARG A 86 5.26 0.03 -4.35
C ARG A 86 4.62 0.52 -3.05
N TYR A 87 3.65 1.44 -3.14
CA TYR A 87 2.88 1.91 -1.98
C TYR A 87 1.60 1.10 -1.73
N ALA A 88 1.21 0.26 -2.70
CA ALA A 88 0.01 -0.55 -2.66
C ALA A 88 0.33 -1.97 -2.20
N ILE A 89 1.30 -2.62 -2.85
CA ILE A 89 1.75 -3.98 -2.51
C ILE A 89 2.90 -3.95 -1.50
N LEU A 90 3.06 -4.99 -0.70
CA LEU A 90 4.22 -5.12 0.19
C LEU A 90 5.37 -5.69 -0.63
N SER A 91 6.36 -4.86 -0.97
CA SER A 91 7.44 -5.27 -1.85
C SER A 91 8.80 -4.93 -1.28
N THR A 92 9.83 -5.57 -1.83
CA THR A 92 11.22 -5.28 -1.50
C THR A 92 12.11 -5.60 -2.69
N SER A 93 13.14 -4.78 -2.86
CA SER A 93 14.17 -5.01 -3.86
C SER A 93 15.12 -6.13 -3.41
N ILE A 94 15.55 -6.95 -4.36
CA ILE A 94 16.51 -8.03 -4.15
C ILE A 94 17.61 -7.93 -5.19
N ASN A 95 18.84 -8.18 -4.77
CA ASN A 95 20.00 -8.17 -5.66
C ASN A 95 20.38 -9.61 -6.05
N PRO A 96 20.24 -10.01 -7.33
CA PRO A 96 20.61 -11.35 -7.78
C PRO A 96 22.07 -11.74 -7.48
N SER A 97 22.99 -10.77 -7.39
CA SER A 97 24.40 -11.04 -7.07
C SER A 97 24.63 -11.57 -5.63
N GLU A 98 23.64 -11.43 -4.74
CA GLU A 98 23.70 -11.98 -3.38
C GLU A 98 23.45 -13.49 -3.32
N VAL A 99 23.10 -14.13 -4.44
CA VAL A 99 22.96 -15.59 -4.53
C VAL A 99 24.33 -16.23 -4.32
N LYS A 100 24.56 -16.75 -3.11
CA LYS A 100 25.81 -17.42 -2.75
C LYS A 100 25.83 -18.87 -3.24
N ASN A 101 26.92 -19.27 -3.90
CA ASN A 101 27.18 -20.65 -4.32
C ASN A 101 26.02 -21.27 -5.15
N GLY A 102 25.29 -20.45 -5.92
CA GLY A 102 24.14 -20.91 -6.72
C GLY A 102 22.92 -21.36 -5.91
N ASN A 103 22.88 -21.11 -4.60
CA ASN A 103 21.78 -21.55 -3.75
C ASN A 103 20.59 -20.56 -3.78
N ILE A 104 19.88 -20.54 -4.92
CA ILE A 104 18.74 -19.66 -5.17
C ILE A 104 17.59 -19.97 -4.19
N HIS A 105 17.37 -21.23 -3.83
CA HIS A 105 16.38 -21.63 -2.84
C HIS A 105 16.58 -20.91 -1.50
N ASN A 106 17.77 -20.99 -0.91
CA ASN A 106 18.06 -20.35 0.38
C ASN A 106 18.02 -18.82 0.28
N PHE A 107 18.44 -18.29 -0.87
CA PHE A 107 18.28 -16.87 -1.17
C PHE A 107 16.81 -16.46 -1.06
N PHE A 108 15.89 -17.07 -1.81
CA PHE A 108 14.46 -16.76 -1.70
C PHE A 108 13.88 -17.04 -0.32
N SER A 109 14.15 -18.21 0.26
CA SER A 109 13.60 -18.62 1.55
C SER A 109 13.92 -17.62 2.66
N SER A 110 15.13 -17.06 2.68
CA SER A 110 15.51 -16.05 3.67
C SER A 110 14.81 -14.69 3.46
N ARG A 111 14.61 -14.24 2.22
CA ARG A 111 13.90 -12.97 1.92
C ARG A 111 12.40 -13.10 2.16
N LEU A 112 11.78 -14.15 1.65
CA LEU A 112 10.36 -14.42 1.87
C LEU A 112 10.06 -14.59 3.37
N ALA A 113 10.93 -15.25 4.14
CA ALA A 113 10.73 -15.35 5.59
C ALA A 113 10.64 -13.99 6.28
N LYS A 114 11.46 -13.02 5.88
CA LYS A 114 11.41 -11.65 6.40
C LYS A 114 10.16 -10.90 5.89
N LEU A 115 9.90 -10.97 4.59
CA LEU A 115 8.76 -10.34 3.95
C LEU A 115 7.42 -10.79 4.57
N PHE A 116 7.27 -12.09 4.83
CA PHE A 116 6.09 -12.64 5.49
C PHE A 116 5.98 -12.28 6.97
N LYS A 117 7.10 -12.06 7.68
CA LYS A 117 7.02 -11.46 9.03
C LYS A 117 6.41 -10.06 8.95
N SER A 118 6.76 -9.29 7.92
CA SER A 118 6.19 -7.97 7.64
C SER A 118 4.72 -8.04 7.21
N VAL A 119 4.30 -9.07 6.46
CA VAL A 119 2.87 -9.37 6.19
C VAL A 119 2.11 -9.61 7.49
N ILE A 120 2.59 -10.51 8.34
CA ILE A 120 1.94 -10.85 9.63
C ILE A 120 1.83 -9.60 10.51
N PHE A 121 2.91 -8.84 10.62
CA PHE A 121 2.93 -7.58 11.37
C PHE A 121 1.91 -6.58 10.83
N THR A 122 1.83 -6.40 9.51
CA THR A 122 0.88 -5.47 8.88
C THR A 122 -0.56 -5.93 9.07
N MET A 123 -0.82 -7.23 8.94
CA MET A 123 -2.11 -7.84 9.25
C MET A 123 -2.56 -7.54 10.68
N GLU A 124 -1.69 -7.79 11.66
CA GLU A 124 -1.98 -7.52 13.08
C GLU A 124 -2.29 -6.04 13.33
N LYS A 125 -1.56 -5.12 12.69
CA LYS A 125 -1.76 -3.67 12.86
C LYS A 125 -3.05 -3.18 12.24
N MET A 126 -3.32 -3.55 11.00
CA MET A 126 -4.50 -3.09 10.26
C MET A 126 -5.80 -3.80 10.69
N ASN A 127 -5.76 -4.73 11.65
CA ASN A 127 -6.97 -5.26 12.29
C ASN A 127 -7.60 -4.27 13.29
N SER A 128 -6.85 -3.25 13.73
CA SER A 128 -7.41 -2.14 14.50
C SER A 128 -7.96 -1.09 13.53
N SER A 129 -9.26 -0.79 13.63
CA SER A 129 -9.91 0.19 12.74
C SER A 129 -9.22 1.56 12.77
N ASP A 130 -8.79 2.04 13.94
CA ASP A 130 -8.08 3.32 14.06
C ASP A 130 -6.72 3.32 13.36
N ILE A 131 -5.97 2.21 13.45
CA ILE A 131 -4.68 2.05 12.79
C ILE A 131 -4.88 1.88 11.27
N GLU A 132 -5.87 1.10 10.85
CA GLU A 132 -6.22 0.94 9.45
C GLU A 132 -6.53 2.30 8.81
N GLN A 133 -7.36 3.11 9.47
CA GLN A 133 -7.66 4.49 9.05
C GLN A 133 -6.44 5.42 9.11
N ALA A 134 -5.44 5.18 9.95
CA ALA A 134 -4.21 5.97 9.92
C ALA A 134 -3.33 5.59 8.72
N MET A 135 -3.19 4.28 8.46
CA MET A 135 -2.34 3.74 7.40
C MET A 135 -2.91 3.94 5.99
N ARG A 136 -4.22 4.22 5.87
CA ARG A 136 -4.94 4.44 4.61
C ARG A 136 -5.05 5.90 4.18
N LEU A 137 -4.45 6.84 4.92
CA LEU A 137 -4.50 8.26 4.58
C LEU A 137 -3.94 8.51 3.16
N PRO A 138 -4.55 9.43 2.39
CA PRO A 138 -4.15 9.74 1.02
C PRO A 138 -2.77 10.41 1.02
N ARG A 139 -1.75 9.69 0.52
CA ARG A 139 -0.33 10.04 0.69
C ARG A 139 0.03 11.40 0.09
N ARG A 140 -0.58 11.78 -1.04
CA ARG A 140 -0.25 13.04 -1.72
C ARG A 140 -0.93 14.24 -1.07
N ASN A 141 -2.07 14.03 -0.42
CA ASN A 141 -2.89 15.10 0.13
C ASN A 141 -2.79 15.27 1.65
N PHE A 142 -2.44 14.22 2.38
CA PHE A 142 -2.21 14.26 3.83
C PHE A 142 -0.76 14.68 4.13
N ILE A 143 -0.56 15.96 4.40
CA ILE A 143 0.77 16.52 4.63
C ILE A 143 1.24 16.24 6.07
N ALA A 144 2.06 15.20 6.21
CA ALA A 144 2.68 14.85 7.49
C ALA A 144 3.99 14.07 7.31
N PRO A 145 5.11 14.50 7.94
CA PRO A 145 6.39 13.80 7.84
C PRO A 145 6.33 12.33 8.24
N GLU A 146 5.55 11.99 9.26
CA GLU A 146 5.48 10.63 9.75
C GLU A 146 4.68 9.69 8.83
N LEU A 147 3.72 10.20 8.05
CA LEU A 147 3.08 9.41 6.99
C LEU A 147 4.04 9.19 5.82
N ALA A 148 4.79 10.22 5.43
CA ALA A 148 5.81 10.11 4.40
C ALA A 148 6.88 9.07 4.79
N GLU A 149 7.34 9.10 6.04
CA GLU A 149 8.30 8.13 6.57
C GLU A 149 7.71 6.73 6.69
N LEU A 150 6.44 6.59 7.10
CA LEU A 150 5.75 5.29 7.07
C LEU A 150 5.76 4.68 5.66
N CYS A 151 5.42 5.48 4.65
CA CYS A 151 5.47 5.03 3.25
C CYS A 151 6.88 4.66 2.80
N ARG A 152 7.91 5.41 3.23
CA ARG A 152 9.32 5.12 2.94
C ARG A 152 9.76 3.78 3.56
N LEU A 153 9.46 3.55 4.84
CA LEU A 153 9.79 2.32 5.56
C LEU A 153 9.22 1.07 4.86
N TYR A 154 7.96 1.14 4.41
CA TYR A 154 7.32 0.05 3.67
C TYR A 154 7.86 -0.14 2.25
N ARG A 155 8.51 0.87 1.68
CA ARG A 155 9.07 0.81 0.32
C ARG A 155 10.50 0.27 0.33
N ASP A 156 11.30 0.68 1.32
CA ASP A 156 12.75 0.54 1.30
C ASP A 156 13.26 -0.40 2.42
N ASP A 157 12.62 -0.42 3.59
CA ASP A 157 13.22 -1.00 4.80
C ASP A 157 12.53 -2.31 5.23
N VAL A 158 11.67 -2.91 4.41
CA VAL A 158 10.82 -4.06 4.80
C VAL A 158 11.62 -5.27 5.30
N LEU A 159 12.86 -5.43 4.84
CA LEU A 159 13.77 -6.52 5.22
C LEU A 159 14.72 -6.15 6.38
N GLU A 160 14.68 -4.90 6.83
CA GLU A 160 15.57 -4.38 7.85
C GLU A 160 15.15 -4.80 9.26
N SER A 161 16.15 -4.98 10.12
CA SER A 161 15.92 -5.45 11.50
C SER A 161 15.11 -4.48 12.34
N HIS A 162 15.19 -3.17 12.06
CA HIS A 162 14.48 -2.12 12.78
C HIS A 162 13.06 -1.85 12.23
N PHE A 163 12.69 -2.41 11.08
CA PHE A 163 11.45 -2.13 10.35
C PHE A 163 10.21 -2.05 11.25
N HIS A 164 9.92 -3.13 11.99
CA HIS A 164 8.72 -3.20 12.83
C HIS A 164 8.67 -2.12 13.91
N ASN A 165 9.81 -1.76 14.50
CA ASN A 165 9.86 -0.74 15.54
C ASN A 165 9.67 0.66 14.94
N SER A 166 10.34 0.96 13.82
CA SER A 166 10.18 2.21 13.08
C SER A 166 8.73 2.40 12.62
N VAL A 167 8.10 1.36 12.05
CA VAL A 167 6.70 1.44 11.62
C VAL A 167 5.75 1.69 12.80
N LYS A 168 5.94 1.01 13.94
CA LYS A 168 5.13 1.26 15.15
C LYS A 168 5.22 2.71 15.61
N GLN A 169 6.42 3.29 15.57
CA GLN A 169 6.64 4.70 15.95
C GLN A 169 5.87 5.65 15.01
N GLN A 170 5.95 5.44 13.69
CA GLN A 170 5.23 6.28 12.74
C GLN A 170 3.71 6.14 12.87
N ILE A 171 3.18 4.92 13.01
CA ILE A 171 1.74 4.70 13.26
C ILE A 171 1.27 5.45 14.51
N PHE A 172 2.05 5.38 15.60
CA PHE A 172 1.73 6.10 16.82
C PHE A 172 1.76 7.63 16.64
N ALA A 173 2.73 8.15 15.88
CA ALA A 173 2.82 9.56 15.57
C ALA A 173 1.64 10.06 14.72
N ILE A 174 1.22 9.31 13.69
CA ILE A 174 0.00 9.61 12.91
C ILE A 174 -1.23 9.58 13.83
N GLY A 175 -1.31 8.59 14.72
CA GLY A 175 -2.40 8.48 15.70
C GLY A 175 -2.56 9.72 16.59
N LYS A 176 -1.46 10.38 16.97
CA LYS A 176 -1.50 11.65 17.74
C LYS A 176 -2.11 12.82 16.97
N ARG A 177 -2.22 12.73 15.63
CA ARG A 177 -2.91 13.73 14.82
C ARG A 177 -4.43 13.58 14.87
N LYS A 178 -4.95 12.44 15.35
CA LYS A 178 -6.39 12.18 15.48
C LYS A 178 -6.97 12.94 16.68
N LYS A 179 -7.57 14.10 16.42
CA LYS A 179 -8.11 15.00 17.46
C LYS A 179 -9.40 15.68 17.01
N PRO A 180 -10.25 16.15 17.94
CA PRO A 180 -11.41 16.93 17.56
C PRO A 180 -10.98 18.24 16.90
N ARG A 181 -11.85 18.75 16.03
CA ARG A 181 -11.65 20.07 15.41
C ARG A 181 -11.73 21.15 16.49
N ARG A 182 -10.87 22.17 16.38
CA ARG A 182 -10.91 23.33 17.29
C ARG A 182 -12.20 24.11 17.10
N LYS A 183 -12.76 24.61 18.21
CA LYS A 183 -13.97 25.45 18.23
C LYS A 183 -15.19 24.79 17.56
N SER A 184 -15.21 23.46 17.47
CA SER A 184 -16.37 22.70 16.99
C SER A 184 -17.24 22.28 18.17
N SER A 185 -18.55 22.27 17.97
CA SER A 185 -19.50 21.71 18.94
C SER A 185 -19.55 20.18 18.89
N TYR A 186 -18.95 19.57 17.86
CA TYR A 186 -18.96 18.12 17.64
C TYR A 186 -17.69 17.43 18.16
N ASN A 187 -17.86 16.26 18.77
CA ASN A 187 -16.76 15.41 19.26
C ASN A 187 -16.10 14.54 18.16
N THR A 188 -16.44 14.77 16.89
CA THR A 188 -15.85 14.05 15.76
C THR A 188 -14.35 14.26 15.73
N LYS A 189 -13.60 13.16 15.68
CA LYS A 189 -12.14 13.19 15.58
C LYS A 189 -11.71 13.12 14.12
N TYR A 190 -10.76 13.97 13.76
CA TYR A 190 -10.17 14.06 12.43
C TYR A 190 -8.68 13.78 12.54
N PHE A 191 -8.10 13.15 11.52
CA PHE A 191 -6.67 13.27 11.31
C PHE A 191 -6.41 14.66 10.74
N ILE A 192 -5.55 15.43 11.40
CA ILE A 192 -5.26 16.83 11.00
C ILE A 192 -3.83 16.93 10.51
N ASP A 193 -3.66 17.34 9.26
CA ASP A 193 -2.36 17.49 8.59
C ASP A 193 -1.70 18.85 8.93
N ASP A 194 -0.47 19.07 8.45
CA ASP A 194 0.28 20.31 8.72
C ASP A 194 -0.29 21.55 8.01
N ASP A 195 -1.10 21.36 6.97
CA ASP A 195 -1.84 22.42 6.28
C ASP A 195 -3.27 22.60 6.85
N LYS A 196 -3.53 22.03 8.03
CA LYS A 196 -4.81 22.14 8.77
C LYS A 196 -6.01 21.57 7.98
N LYS A 197 -5.77 20.66 7.05
CA LYS A 197 -6.83 19.83 6.46
C LYS A 197 -7.25 18.78 7.49
N HIS A 198 -8.54 18.53 7.53
CA HIS A 198 -9.19 17.61 8.45
C HIS A 198 -9.74 16.44 7.64
N PHE A 199 -9.24 15.25 7.95
CA PHE A 199 -9.64 14.00 7.31
C PHE A 199 -10.45 13.19 8.32
N VAL A 200 -11.74 12.99 8.04
CA VAL A 200 -12.58 12.03 8.77
C VAL A 200 -12.88 10.87 7.85
N PHE A 201 -12.71 9.65 8.35
CA PHE A 201 -13.03 8.46 7.60
C PHE A 201 -14.56 8.39 7.42
N GLY A 202 -15.02 8.44 6.17
CA GLY A 202 -16.43 8.41 5.81
C GLY A 202 -17.06 7.10 6.28
N LYS A 203 -18.28 7.19 6.77
CA LYS A 203 -19.12 6.02 7.11
C LYS A 203 -20.08 5.65 5.97
N GLU A 204 -20.04 6.42 4.89
CA GLU A 204 -20.99 6.34 3.79
C GLU A 204 -20.40 5.46 2.68
N GLU A 205 -21.14 4.41 2.29
CA GLU A 205 -20.82 3.52 1.18
C GLU A 205 -21.48 4.02 -0.13
N HIS A 206 -21.36 5.32 -0.41
CA HIS A 206 -22.03 5.96 -1.56
C HIS A 206 -21.09 6.27 -2.72
N ALA A 207 -19.79 6.06 -2.54
CA ALA A 207 -18.80 6.27 -3.58
C ALA A 207 -17.90 5.03 -3.68
N VAL A 208 -17.76 4.51 -4.89
CA VAL A 208 -16.86 3.41 -5.20
C VAL A 208 -15.66 3.97 -5.94
N LEU A 209 -14.47 3.44 -5.65
CA LEU A 209 -13.24 3.76 -6.35
C LEU A 209 -13.45 3.68 -7.88
N PRO A 210 -13.21 4.77 -8.62
CA PRO A 210 -13.35 4.75 -10.06
C PRO A 210 -12.33 3.82 -10.74
N THR A 211 -12.78 3.16 -11.81
CA THR A 211 -12.01 2.20 -12.61
C THR A 211 -12.25 2.44 -14.09
N GLY A 212 -11.36 1.97 -14.96
CA GLY A 212 -11.41 2.23 -16.40
C GLY A 212 -10.95 3.64 -16.76
N GLU A 213 -10.86 3.93 -18.06
CA GLU A 213 -10.38 5.22 -18.56
C GLU A 213 -11.10 6.41 -17.89
N PRO A 214 -10.39 7.43 -17.41
CA PRO A 214 -8.95 7.70 -17.61
C PRO A 214 -8.00 7.00 -16.62
N HIS A 215 -8.51 6.18 -15.70
CA HIS A 215 -7.71 5.53 -14.66
C HIS A 215 -6.90 4.35 -15.18
N GLN A 216 -5.61 4.40 -14.89
CA GLN A 216 -4.66 3.36 -15.23
C GLN A 216 -4.66 2.23 -14.19
N PRO A 217 -4.11 1.04 -14.49
CA PRO A 217 -4.13 -0.10 -13.57
C PRO A 217 -3.56 0.21 -12.18
N HIS A 218 -2.46 0.97 -12.10
CA HIS A 218 -1.91 1.39 -10.82
C HIS A 218 -2.87 2.25 -9.98
N CYS A 219 -3.78 3.02 -10.58
CA CYS A 219 -4.77 3.78 -9.83
C CYS A 219 -5.70 2.85 -9.05
N VAL A 220 -6.11 1.75 -9.68
CA VAL A 220 -6.96 0.72 -9.08
C VAL A 220 -6.19 -0.06 -8.02
N VAL A 221 -4.95 -0.46 -8.30
CA VAL A 221 -4.09 -1.17 -7.34
C VAL A 221 -3.86 -0.32 -6.08
N ASN A 222 -3.53 0.98 -6.21
CA ASN A 222 -3.34 1.87 -5.08
C ASN A 222 -4.62 2.24 -4.32
N GLY A 223 -5.79 2.08 -4.94
CA GLY A 223 -7.07 2.33 -4.29
C GLY A 223 -7.65 1.08 -3.63
N SER A 224 -7.19 -0.11 -4.02
CA SER A 224 -7.68 -1.40 -3.50
C SER A 224 -6.68 -2.11 -2.58
N PHE A 225 -5.41 -1.69 -2.58
CA PHE A 225 -4.38 -2.22 -1.68
C PHE A 225 -3.57 -1.09 -1.04
N ARG A 226 -3.12 -1.32 0.20
CA ARG A 226 -2.18 -0.46 0.91
C ARG A 226 -1.23 -1.34 1.72
N PHE A 227 0.07 -1.14 1.55
CA PHE A 227 1.12 -1.90 2.26
C PHE A 227 0.96 -3.43 2.18
N GLY A 228 0.48 -3.92 1.03
CA GLY A 228 0.26 -5.33 0.74
C GLY A 228 -1.04 -5.90 1.26
N ARG A 229 -1.88 -5.14 1.96
CA ARG A 229 -3.21 -5.59 2.40
C ARG A 229 -4.30 -4.99 1.51
N LYS A 230 -5.28 -5.81 1.14
CA LYS A 230 -6.49 -5.35 0.47
C LYS A 230 -7.31 -4.44 1.39
N ILE A 231 -7.76 -3.32 0.86
CA ILE A 231 -8.60 -2.34 1.55
C ILE A 231 -9.95 -2.20 0.86
N SER A 232 -10.94 -1.72 1.59
CA SER A 232 -12.27 -1.47 1.03
C SER A 232 -12.22 -0.31 0.03
N THR A 233 -12.86 -0.50 -1.12
CA THR A 233 -12.87 0.46 -2.24
C THR A 233 -14.10 1.37 -2.26
N ASP A 234 -15.00 1.18 -1.29
CA ASP A 234 -16.23 1.94 -1.04
C ASP A 234 -16.09 2.96 0.09
N HIS A 235 -14.92 3.05 0.71
CA HIS A 235 -14.63 3.99 1.79
C HIS A 235 -13.63 5.07 1.34
N HIS A 236 -13.90 6.30 1.76
CA HIS A 236 -13.10 7.49 1.49
C HIS A 236 -12.98 8.35 2.75
N TYR A 237 -12.14 9.39 2.71
CA TYR A 237 -12.10 10.43 3.73
C TYR A 237 -12.89 11.65 3.26
N ASN A 238 -13.70 12.20 4.16
CA ASN A 238 -14.25 13.54 3.96
C ASN A 238 -13.18 14.53 4.38
N VAL A 239 -12.61 15.22 3.41
CA VAL A 239 -11.52 16.19 3.59
C VAL A 239 -12.10 17.58 3.63
N SER A 240 -11.82 18.32 4.70
CA SER A 240 -12.28 19.70 4.90
C SER A 240 -11.14 20.56 5.40
N LYS A 241 -11.28 21.89 5.38
CA LYS A 241 -10.25 22.82 5.87
C LYS A 241 -10.87 23.90 6.75
N GLY A 242 -10.14 24.29 7.80
CA GLY A 242 -10.56 25.33 8.75
C GLY A 242 -11.06 24.82 10.10
N ASP A 243 -11.30 25.77 11.01
CA ASP A 243 -11.81 25.53 12.37
C ASP A 243 -13.35 25.72 12.43
N GLY A 244 -13.98 25.25 13.51
CA GLY A 244 -15.42 25.39 13.72
C GLY A 244 -16.30 24.49 12.86
N ASP A 245 -17.61 24.70 12.93
CA ASP A 245 -18.61 23.79 12.33
C ASP A 245 -18.91 24.12 10.85
N LYS A 246 -18.65 25.36 10.41
CA LYS A 246 -18.81 25.79 9.02
C LYS A 246 -17.45 25.82 8.32
N THR A 247 -17.16 24.79 7.54
CA THR A 247 -15.93 24.67 6.76
C THR A 247 -16.19 24.69 5.27
N TYR A 248 -15.29 25.32 4.54
CA TYR A 248 -15.24 25.30 3.08
C TYR A 248 -13.87 24.78 2.66
N ILE A 249 -13.85 23.78 1.79
CA ILE A 249 -12.60 23.31 1.22
C ILE A 249 -12.14 24.30 0.15
N SER A 250 -10.85 24.59 0.13
CA SER A 250 -10.22 25.44 -0.89
C SER A 250 -8.76 25.02 -1.04
N GLY A 251 -8.17 25.35 -2.19
CA GLY A 251 -6.78 25.06 -2.51
C GLY A 251 -6.62 24.07 -3.66
N GLN A 252 -5.39 23.59 -3.79
CA GLN A 252 -4.94 22.70 -4.85
C GLN A 252 -4.68 21.31 -4.29
N PHE A 253 -5.17 20.29 -5.00
CA PHE A 253 -5.16 18.92 -4.55
C PHE A 253 -4.65 18.03 -5.70
N PRO A 254 -3.50 17.37 -5.55
CA PRO A 254 -3.05 16.37 -6.53
C PRO A 254 -4.01 15.17 -6.55
N ASN A 255 -4.40 14.73 -7.75
CA ASN A 255 -5.19 13.52 -7.95
C ASN A 255 -4.30 12.26 -8.07
N CYS A 256 -4.90 11.12 -8.40
CA CYS A 256 -4.19 9.85 -8.59
C CYS A 256 -3.19 9.83 -9.77
N HIS A 257 -3.29 10.77 -10.72
CA HIS A 257 -2.38 10.97 -11.86
C HIS A 257 -1.36 12.10 -11.65
N ASN A 258 -1.35 12.71 -10.45
CA ASN A 258 -0.58 13.91 -10.10
C ASN A 258 -1.06 15.21 -10.80
N ASP A 259 -2.23 15.21 -11.43
CA ASP A 259 -2.83 16.45 -11.90
C ASP A 259 -3.25 17.29 -10.68
N ILE A 260 -2.95 18.58 -10.72
CA ILE A 260 -3.34 19.51 -9.67
C ILE A 260 -4.74 20.04 -9.97
N ILE A 261 -5.72 19.64 -9.16
CA ILE A 261 -7.11 20.08 -9.29
C ILE A 261 -7.40 21.12 -8.21
N THR A 262 -8.03 22.23 -8.60
CA THR A 262 -8.51 23.24 -7.65
C THR A 262 -9.89 22.86 -7.14
N ALA A 263 -10.07 22.87 -5.81
CA ALA A 263 -11.39 22.62 -5.22
C ALA A 263 -12.40 23.69 -5.66
N GLU A 264 -13.59 23.25 -6.09
CA GLU A 264 -14.66 24.15 -6.51
C GLU A 264 -15.14 25.05 -5.36
N ASN A 265 -15.47 26.30 -5.72
CA ASN A 265 -15.96 27.28 -4.76
C ASN A 265 -17.28 26.82 -4.11
N GLY A 266 -17.36 26.95 -2.79
CA GLY A 266 -18.57 26.64 -2.02
C GLY A 266 -18.72 25.20 -1.57
N LYS A 267 -17.83 24.28 -2.00
CA LYS A 267 -17.79 22.90 -1.45
C LYS A 267 -17.36 22.92 0.02
N THR A 268 -18.00 22.10 0.84
CA THR A 268 -17.67 22.00 2.28
C THR A 268 -16.58 20.95 2.56
N HIS A 269 -16.47 19.96 1.67
CA HIS A 269 -15.50 18.87 1.74
C HIS A 269 -15.23 18.25 0.36
N LEU A 270 -14.20 17.39 0.29
CA LEU A 270 -13.91 16.48 -0.82
C LEU A 270 -13.99 15.04 -0.34
N ASN A 271 -14.44 14.12 -1.21
CA ASN A 271 -14.50 12.69 -0.92
C ASN A 271 -13.24 12.01 -1.45
N MET A 272 -12.22 11.91 -0.60
CA MET A 272 -10.89 11.50 -1.03
C MET A 272 -10.58 10.04 -0.72
N PHE A 273 -10.35 9.25 -1.75
CA PHE A 273 -9.94 7.85 -1.62
C PHE A 273 -8.48 7.72 -1.23
N THR A 274 -8.10 6.53 -0.76
CA THR A 274 -6.73 6.20 -0.36
C THR A 274 -5.69 6.43 -1.47
N ASN A 275 -6.07 6.32 -2.75
CA ASN A 275 -5.19 6.57 -3.90
C ASN A 275 -5.10 8.04 -4.35
N ASP A 276 -5.65 8.97 -3.55
CA ASP A 276 -5.73 10.41 -3.84
C ASP A 276 -6.76 10.82 -4.91
N HIS A 277 -7.63 9.93 -5.38
CA HIS A 277 -8.77 10.32 -6.22
C HIS A 277 -9.88 11.01 -5.38
N PHE A 278 -10.54 12.04 -5.92
CA PHE A 278 -11.65 12.78 -5.29
C PHE A 278 -12.47 13.58 -6.31
#